data_AF-A0AAN6W7T4-F1
#
_entry.id   AF-A0AAN6W7T4-F1
#
_cell.length_a   1.000
_cell.length_b   1.000
_cell.length_c   1.000
_cell.angle_alpha   90.00
_cell.angle_beta   90.00
_cell.angle_gamma   90.00
#
_symmetry.space_group_name_H-M   'P 1'
#
loop_
_entity.id
_entity.type
_entity.pdbx_description
1 polymer ?
#
loop_
_entity_poly.entity_id
_entity_poly.type
_entity_poly.pdbx_seq_one_letter_code
_entity_poly.pdbx_strand_id
1 'polypeptide(L)' 'MGRRQSYQPLYEHVMRQKYNDPRKLKSWLDAAYPSGNYAVKIRDNRWILSLPEPLNEAMLEYIESQIRTHYKQQR' A
#
# COMPACT_ATOMS: atom_id res chain seq x y z
N MET A 1 -21.18 27.46 -4.86
CA MET A 1 -21.42 25.99 -4.86
C MET A 1 -20.14 25.29 -4.44
N GLY A 2 -20.04 24.89 -3.17
CA GLY A 2 -18.87 24.17 -2.67
C GLY A 2 -18.89 22.74 -3.20
N ARG A 3 -17.98 22.40 -4.11
CA ARG A 3 -17.73 21.00 -4.47
C ARG A 3 -17.29 20.30 -3.19
N ARG A 4 -18.19 19.52 -2.57
CA ARG A 4 -17.83 18.56 -1.52
C ARG A 4 -16.82 17.62 -2.16
N GLN A 5 -15.53 17.85 -1.91
CA GLN A 5 -14.51 16.85 -2.17
C GLN A 5 -14.92 15.65 -1.33
N SER A 6 -15.49 14.64 -1.99
CA SER A 6 -15.71 13.33 -1.40
C SER A 6 -14.33 12.77 -1.10
N TYR A 7 -13.78 13.12 0.08
CA TYR A 7 -12.66 12.38 0.64
C TYR A 7 -13.22 10.99 0.92
N GLN A 8 -13.03 10.07 -0.04
CA GLN A 8 -13.14 8.66 0.30
C GLN A 8 -12.14 8.45 1.43
N PRO A 9 -12.58 8.01 2.63
CA PRO A 9 -11.67 7.80 3.72
C PRO A 9 -10.71 6.69 3.30
N LEU A 10 -9.43 7.04 3.07
CA LEU A 10 -8.41 6.04 2.85
C LEU A 10 -8.17 5.34 4.19
N TYR A 11 -8.35 4.03 4.20
CA TYR A 11 -8.06 3.17 5.34
C TYR A 11 -6.55 3.02 5.46
N GLU A 12 -6.01 3.44 6.60
CA GLU A 12 -4.59 3.33 6.91
C GLU A 12 -4.29 1.94 7.49
N HIS A 13 -3.43 1.21 6.79
CA HIS A 13 -2.97 -0.12 7.16
C HIS A 13 -1.48 -0.10 7.42
N VAL A 14 -1.08 -0.52 8.62
CA VAL A 14 0.33 -0.67 8.97
C VAL A 14 0.80 -2.02 8.47
N MET A 15 1.79 -2.02 7.59
CA MET A 15 2.45 -3.25 7.12
C MET A 15 3.21 -3.90 8.29
N ARG A 16 3.14 -5.23 8.38
CA ARG A 16 3.85 -5.99 9.42
C ARG A 16 5.33 -6.13 9.08
N GLN A 17 5.65 -6.33 7.81
CA GLN A 17 7.02 -6.43 7.34
C GLN A 17 7.66 -5.06 7.08
N LYS A 18 8.95 -4.97 7.42
CA LYS A 18 9.81 -3.90 6.93
C LYS A 18 10.27 -4.24 5.53
N TYR A 19 9.96 -3.36 4.59
CA TYR A 19 10.52 -3.38 3.25
C TYR A 19 11.77 -2.50 3.23
N ASN A 20 12.87 -3.03 2.72
CA ASN A 20 14.15 -2.30 2.61
C ASN A 20 14.11 -1.23 1.50
N ASP A 21 13.27 -1.41 0.48
CA ASP A 21 13.22 -0.54 -0.70
C ASP A 21 11.81 0.04 -0.98
N PRO A 22 11.61 1.35 -0.75
CA PRO A 22 10.36 2.04 -1.06
C PRO A 22 9.87 1.87 -2.49
N ARG A 23 10.80 1.82 -3.44
CA ARG A 23 10.51 1.93 -4.87
C ARG A 23 9.89 0.65 -5.37
N LYS A 24 10.37 -0.50 -4.89
CA LYS A 24 9.79 -1.81 -5.21
C LYS A 24 8.36 -1.95 -4.68
N LEU A 25 8.10 -1.47 -3.47
CA LEU A 25 6.73 -1.45 -2.91
C LEU A 25 5.80 -0.57 -3.77
N LYS A 26 6.26 0.64 -4.09
CA LYS A 26 5.49 1.56 -4.94
C LYS A 26 5.25 0.96 -6.33
N SER A 27 6.25 0.34 -6.95
CA SER A 27 6.12 -0.30 -8.27
C SER A 27 5.09 -1.43 -8.26
N TRP A 28 5.04 -2.22 -7.19
CA TRP A 28 4.03 -3.26 -7.04
C TRP A 28 2.64 -2.65 -6.85
N LEU A 29 2.52 -1.61 -6.01
CA LEU A 29 1.26 -0.89 -5.79
C LEU A 29 0.76 -0.20 -7.06
N ASP A 30 1.66 0.33 -7.89
CA ASP A 30 1.32 0.92 -9.19
C ASP A 30 0.73 -0.13 -10.14
N ALA A 31 1.29 -1.33 -10.14
CA ALA A 31 0.76 -2.46 -10.91
C ALA A 31 -0.57 -3.01 -10.35
N ALA A 32 -0.72 -3.06 -9.02
CA ALA A 32 -1.91 -3.59 -8.35
C ALA A 32 -3.07 -2.58 -8.31
N TYR A 33 -2.76 -1.29 -8.21
CA TYR A 33 -3.70 -0.17 -8.10
C TYR A 33 -3.41 0.88 -9.19
N PRO A 34 -3.66 0.55 -10.47
CA PRO A 34 -3.36 1.45 -11.60
C PRO A 34 -4.17 2.75 -11.55
N SER A 35 -5.27 2.79 -10.79
CA SER A 35 -6.07 3.99 -10.56
C SER A 35 -5.35 5.07 -9.73
N GLY A 36 -4.20 4.77 -9.12
CA GLY A 36 -3.44 5.71 -8.29
C GLY A 36 -4.13 6.09 -6.98
N ASN A 37 -5.22 5.39 -6.62
CA ASN A 37 -5.94 5.59 -5.37
C ASN A 37 -5.24 4.83 -4.24
N TYR A 38 -3.98 5.15 -3.97
CA TYR A 38 -3.25 4.62 -2.82
C TYR A 38 -2.25 5.67 -2.32
N ALA A 39 -1.96 5.65 -1.03
CA ALA A 39 -0.90 6.47 -0.46
C ALA A 39 0.03 5.61 0.40
N VAL A 40 1.33 5.87 0.31
CA VAL A 40 2.34 5.20 1.15
C VAL A 40 2.98 6.26 2.02
N LYS A 41 2.93 6.06 3.34
CA LYS A 41 3.62 6.89 4.33
C LYS A 41 4.60 6.03 5.11
N ILE A 42 5.74 6.59 5.48
CA ILE A 42 6.69 5.95 6.39
C ILE A 42 6.67 6.75 7.68
N ARG A 43 6.32 6.11 8.80
CA ARG A 43 6.33 6.73 10.12
C ARG A 43 6.98 5.77 11.11
N ASP A 44 7.94 6.26 11.89
CA ASP A 44 8.65 5.44 12.89
C ASP A 44 9.26 4.15 12.31
N ASN A 45 9.83 4.24 11.10
CA ASN A 45 10.36 3.08 10.37
C ASN A 45 9.33 1.96 10.09
N ARG A 46 8.03 2.31 10.12
CA ARG A 46 6.90 1.46 9.72
C ARG A 46 6.26 2.01 8.46
N TRP A 47 5.87 1.09 7.58
CA TRP A 47 5.18 1.41 6.34
C TRP A 47 3.67 1.45 6.60
N ILE A 48 3.05 2.57 6.29
CA ILE A 48 1.62 2.79 6.41
C ILE A 48 1.07 2.95 5.00
N LEU A 49 0.22 2.02 4.60
CA LEU A 49 -0.47 2.01 3.31
C LEU A 49 -1.89 2.53 3.51
N SER A 50 -2.24 3.62 2.84
CA SER A 50 -3.60 4.16 2.83
C SER A 50 -4.30 3.75 1.53
N LEU A 51 -5.40 3.00 1.63
CA LEU A 51 -6.16 2.51 0.48
C LEU A 51 -7.65 2.89 0.59
N PRO A 52 -8.36 3.07 -0.52
CA PRO A 52 -9.79 3.44 -0.52
C PRO A 52 -10.69 2.33 0.02
N GLU A 53 -10.18 1.10 0.09
CA GLU A 53 -10.90 -0.07 0.57
C GLU A 53 -10.27 -0.58 1.86
N PRO A 54 -11.08 -1.04 2.83
CA PRO A 54 -10.56 -1.66 4.04
C PRO A 54 -9.96 -3.01 3.68
N LEU A 55 -8.63 -3.13 3.82
CA LEU A 55 -7.96 -4.42 3.71
C LEU A 55 -8.23 -5.26 4.95
N ASN A 56 -8.72 -6.48 4.74
CA ASN A 56 -8.75 -7.49 5.79
C ASN A 56 -7.33 -8.05 6.03
N GLU A 57 -7.08 -8.66 7.20
CA GLU A 57 -5.76 -9.20 7.55
C GLU A 57 -5.24 -10.22 6.52
N ALA A 58 -6.13 -11.07 5.99
CA ALA A 58 -5.79 -12.02 4.93
C ALA A 58 -5.35 -11.32 3.63
N MET A 59 -5.96 -10.17 3.31
CA MET A 59 -5.63 -9.37 2.14
C MET A 59 -4.27 -8.68 2.34
N LEU A 60 -4.01 -8.17 3.55
CA LEU A 60 -2.70 -7.63 3.91
C LEU A 60 -1.61 -8.69 3.78
N GLU A 61 -1.82 -9.88 4.34
CA GLU A 61 -0.86 -10.98 4.24
C GLU A 61 -0.61 -11.40 2.79
N TYR A 62 -1.67 -11.47 1.97
CA TYR A 62 -1.56 -11.73 0.54
C TYR A 62 -0.72 -10.67 -0.17
N ILE A 63 -1.00 -9.38 0.06
CA ILE A 63 -0.25 -8.26 -0.50
C ILE A 63 1.22 -8.35 -0.07
N GLU A 64 1.48 -8.58 1.22
CA GLU A 64 2.83 -8.69 1.75
C GLU A 64 3.60 -9.87 1.11
N SER A 65 2.92 -11.00 0.87
CA SER A 65 3.46 -12.17 0.18
C SER A 65 3.75 -11.92 -1.29
N GLN A 66 2.86 -11.20 -1.99
CA GLN A 66 3.07 -10.80 -3.39
C GLN A 66 4.26 -9.84 -3.53
N ILE A 67 4.34 -8.82 -2.68
CA ILE A 67 5.46 -7.88 -2.64
C ILE A 67 6.76 -8.65 -2.39
N ARG A 68 6.77 -9.60 -1.43
CA ARG A 68 7.94 -10.42 -1.14
C ARG A 68 8.38 -11.27 -2.32
N THR A 69 7.42 -11.87 -3.02
CA THR A 69 7.69 -12.68 -4.23
C THR A 69 8.28 -11.80 -5.33
N HIS A 70 7.70 -10.63 -5.55
CA HIS A 70 8.21 -9.64 -6.51
C HIS A 70 9.63 -9.15 -6.14
N TYR A 71 9.89 -8.95 -4.85
CA TYR A 71 11.20 -8.55 -4.33
C TYR A 71 12.31 -9.58 -4.59
N LYS A 72 11.99 -10.87 -4.44
CA LYS A 72 12.94 -11.97 -4.66
C LYS A 72 13.29 -12.16 -6.14
N GLN A 73 12.38 -11.81 -7.05
CA GLN A 73 12.59 -11.96 -8.49
C GLN A 73 13.42 -10.83 -9.12
N GLN A 74 13.53 -9.68 -8.45
CA GLN A 74 14.39 -8.57 -8.88
C GLN A 74 15.77 -8.59 -8.17
N ARG A 75 16.38 -9.76 -8.04
CA ARG A 75 17.70 -9.97 -7.44
C ARG A 75 18.71 -10.38 -8.51
#